data_AF-A0A520BTA8-F1
#
_entry.id   AF-A0A520BTA8-F1
#
_cell.length_a   1.000
_cell.length_b   1.000
_cell.length_c   1.000
_cell.angle_alpha   90.00
_cell.angle_beta   90.00
_cell.angle_gamma   90.00
#
_symmetry.space_group_name_H-M   'P 1'
#
loop_
_entity.id
_entity.type
_entity.pdbx_description
1 polymer ?
#
loop_
_entity_poly.entity_id
_entity_poly.type
_entity_poly.pdbx_seq_one_letter_code
_entity_poly.pdbx_strand_id
1 'polypeptide(L)'
;MKRIIFAYLLVCFLFNACRQKENKANQNEASTEAVSDKPTSAPTAYDFDKIPISKKDIGKFPYLPLPKGYEYKYEKKKEFELKYFFYNDSLVTAKEGSYFFSTIWKKENNASDYEKTFVLKSYVEAITNLGGFEIFSGTLPENGKTLIYKNKPSYFDDLSQNYAATYKQYLLKTPHKNLWFELFIVDNEQEIRLSILEEKVLN
;
A
#
# COMPACT_ATOMS: atom_id res chain seq x y z
N MET A 1 11.49 -55.16 -17.90
CA MET A 1 10.66 -55.99 -18.79
C MET A 1 9.38 -56.39 -18.06
N LYS A 2 8.21 -56.08 -18.65
CA LYS A 2 6.86 -56.65 -18.41
C LYS A 2 6.26 -56.48 -16.99
N ARG A 3 5.00 -56.10 -16.76
CA ARG A 3 3.86 -55.69 -17.62
C ARG A 3 2.81 -55.06 -16.68
N ILE A 4 2.20 -53.98 -17.13
CA ILE A 4 1.10 -53.25 -16.50
C ILE A 4 -0.21 -54.01 -16.70
N ILE A 5 -0.95 -54.31 -15.64
CA ILE A 5 -2.39 -54.62 -15.67
C ILE A 5 -2.97 -54.24 -14.29
N PHE A 6 -3.84 -53.23 -14.21
CA PHE A 6 -4.99 -53.30 -13.31
C PHE A 6 -6.15 -52.50 -13.90
N ALA A 7 -7.30 -53.16 -13.88
CA ALA A 7 -8.46 -52.92 -14.69
C ALA A 7 -9.47 -51.97 -14.05
N TYR A 8 -10.38 -51.54 -14.91
CA TYR A 8 -11.51 -50.63 -14.76
C TYR A 8 -12.66 -51.16 -13.87
N LEU A 9 -13.65 -50.27 -13.64
CA LEU A 9 -14.97 -50.39 -13.00
C LEU A 9 -14.97 -50.20 -11.47
N LEU A 10 -15.89 -49.41 -10.87
CA LEU A 10 -17.33 -49.40 -11.09
C LEU A 10 -17.96 -48.07 -10.59
N VAL A 11 -18.92 -47.55 -11.36
CA VAL A 11 -19.86 -46.47 -11.05
C VAL A 11 -20.90 -46.92 -10.01
N CYS A 12 -21.33 -46.03 -9.10
CA CYS A 12 -22.69 -46.00 -8.54
C CYS A 12 -23.11 -44.57 -8.14
N PHE A 13 -24.10 -44.04 -8.85
CA PHE A 13 -25.01 -42.95 -8.46
C PHE A 13 -25.74 -43.30 -7.15
N LEU A 14 -26.20 -42.30 -6.37
CA LEU A 14 -27.59 -42.17 -5.89
C LEU A 14 -27.85 -40.76 -5.28
N PHE A 15 -28.84 -40.06 -5.84
CA PHE A 15 -29.56 -38.92 -5.26
C PHE A 15 -30.68 -39.43 -4.31
N ASN A 16 -30.96 -38.70 -3.21
CA ASN A 16 -32.26 -38.58 -2.51
C ASN A 16 -32.04 -37.62 -1.32
N ALA A 17 -32.56 -36.39 -1.22
CA ALA A 17 -33.90 -35.83 -1.41
C ALA A 17 -34.98 -36.39 -0.47
N CYS A 18 -35.71 -35.47 0.20
CA CYS A 18 -36.85 -35.64 1.13
C CYS A 18 -36.52 -36.04 2.58
N ARG A 19 -37.18 -35.54 3.64
CA ARG A 19 -38.32 -34.61 3.77
C ARG A 19 -38.42 -34.11 5.22
N GLN A 20 -38.92 -32.90 5.35
CA GLN A 20 -39.52 -32.20 6.49
C GLN A 20 -40.31 -33.07 7.48
N LYS A 21 -40.14 -32.78 8.77
CA LYS A 21 -41.08 -33.15 9.84
C LYS A 21 -41.41 -31.89 10.64
N GLU A 22 -42.60 -31.35 10.42
CA GLU A 22 -43.24 -30.41 11.34
C GLU A 22 -43.73 -31.14 12.59
N ASN A 23 -43.61 -30.50 13.75
CA ASN A 23 -44.57 -30.63 14.83
C ASN A 23 -44.74 -29.27 15.53
N LYS A 24 -46.00 -28.87 15.65
CA LYS A 24 -46.57 -27.67 16.32
C LYS A 24 -46.23 -27.70 17.83
N ALA A 25 -46.28 -26.63 18.64
CA ALA A 25 -47.09 -25.42 18.63
C ALA A 25 -46.54 -24.38 19.64
N ASN A 26 -47.01 -23.12 19.51
CA ASN A 26 -47.04 -22.01 20.48
C ASN A 26 -45.68 -21.38 20.87
N GLN A 27 -45.47 -20.06 20.86
CA GLN A 27 -46.40 -18.94 21.03
C GLN A 27 -46.03 -17.76 20.13
N ASN A 28 -47.05 -16.97 19.83
CA ASN A 28 -47.02 -15.73 19.11
C ASN A 28 -46.67 -14.60 20.10
N GLU A 29 -45.45 -14.07 20.05
CA GLU A 29 -45.18 -12.69 20.47
C GLU A 29 -44.33 -12.04 19.39
N ALA A 30 -44.96 -11.09 18.71
CA ALA A 30 -44.35 -10.26 17.69
C ALA A 30 -43.34 -9.32 18.36
N SER A 31 -42.05 -9.57 18.14
CA SER A 31 -41.03 -8.53 18.18
C SER A 31 -40.52 -8.35 16.77
N THR A 32 -40.97 -7.26 16.13
CA THR A 32 -40.38 -6.73 14.91
C THR A 32 -38.96 -6.29 15.26
N GLU A 33 -37.99 -7.19 15.16
CA GLU A 33 -36.59 -6.79 15.04
C GLU A 33 -36.43 -6.15 13.65
N ALA A 34 -36.55 -4.83 13.65
CA ALA A 34 -36.05 -4.01 12.56
C ALA A 34 -34.58 -4.39 12.37
N VAL A 35 -34.29 -5.08 11.26
CA VAL A 35 -32.95 -5.12 10.69
C VAL A 35 -32.62 -3.67 10.39
N SER A 36 -31.88 -3.07 11.33
CA SER A 36 -31.25 -1.79 11.13
C SER A 36 -30.21 -2.01 10.04
N ASP A 37 -30.60 -1.72 8.80
CA ASP A 37 -29.69 -1.34 7.74
C ASP A 37 -28.93 -0.13 8.26
N LYS A 38 -27.88 -0.40 9.03
CA LYS A 38 -26.87 0.59 9.36
C LYS A 38 -26.37 1.05 8.00
N PRO A 39 -26.55 2.32 7.61
CA PRO A 39 -25.91 2.80 6.40
C PRO A 39 -24.43 2.51 6.57
N THR A 40 -23.89 1.67 5.68
CA THR A 40 -22.45 1.61 5.45
C THR A 40 -22.08 3.01 5.01
N SER A 41 -21.73 3.85 5.99
CA SER A 41 -21.11 5.13 5.74
C SER A 41 -19.93 4.82 4.84
N ALA A 42 -20.00 5.32 3.60
CA ALA A 42 -18.83 5.35 2.74
C ALA A 42 -17.67 5.91 3.58
N PRO A 43 -16.44 5.36 3.46
CA PRO A 43 -15.30 5.89 4.20
C PRO A 43 -15.20 7.38 3.90
N THR A 44 -15.32 8.20 4.94
CA THR A 44 -15.25 9.66 4.81
C THR A 44 -13.94 9.99 4.11
N ALA A 45 -14.04 10.72 2.98
CA ALA A 45 -12.86 11.17 2.26
C ALA A 45 -11.92 11.90 3.21
N TYR A 46 -10.63 11.56 3.19
CA TYR A 46 -9.66 12.28 4.01
C TYR A 46 -9.57 13.73 3.52
N ASP A 47 -9.62 14.67 4.45
CA ASP A 47 -9.62 16.10 4.17
C ASP A 47 -8.19 16.63 4.05
N PHE A 48 -7.66 16.63 2.80
CA PHE A 48 -6.32 17.14 2.48
C PHE A 48 -6.15 18.64 2.71
N ASP A 49 -7.23 19.38 2.88
CA ASP A 49 -7.17 20.84 3.07
C ASP A 49 -6.72 21.20 4.48
N LYS A 50 -6.85 20.27 5.44
CA LYS A 50 -6.32 20.42 6.80
C LYS A 50 -4.82 20.24 6.92
N ILE A 51 -4.15 19.67 5.91
CA ILE A 51 -2.69 19.51 5.93
C ILE A 51 -2.05 20.89 5.71
N PRO A 52 -1.19 21.36 6.65
CA PRO A 52 -0.55 22.67 6.53
C PRO A 52 0.32 22.78 5.28
N ILE A 53 0.33 23.97 4.69
CA ILE A 53 1.27 24.33 3.62
C ILE A 53 2.61 24.71 4.26
N SER A 54 3.66 23.97 3.93
CA SER A 54 5.02 24.30 4.33
C SER A 54 5.58 25.44 3.49
N LYS A 55 6.27 26.37 4.15
CA LYS A 55 7.02 27.47 3.54
C LYS A 55 8.54 27.27 3.63
N LYS A 56 8.99 26.10 4.08
CA LYS A 56 10.42 25.78 4.21
C LYS A 56 11.05 25.64 2.82
N ASP A 57 12.33 25.94 2.72
CA ASP A 57 13.11 25.52 1.55
C ASP A 57 13.24 24.00 1.58
N ILE A 58 12.72 23.36 0.54
CA ILE A 58 12.69 21.90 0.40
C ILE A 58 13.88 21.37 -0.40
N GLY A 59 14.72 22.25 -0.96
CA GLY A 59 15.88 21.88 -1.76
C GLY A 59 15.54 21.48 -3.20
N LYS A 60 16.32 20.55 -3.75
CA LYS A 60 16.21 20.07 -5.14
C LYS A 60 15.79 18.61 -5.18
N PHE A 61 14.98 18.24 -6.17
CA PHE A 61 14.55 16.86 -6.40
C PHE A 61 15.77 15.91 -6.43
N PRO A 62 15.78 14.79 -5.67
CA PRO A 62 14.66 14.14 -4.98
C PRO A 62 14.39 14.61 -3.53
N TYR A 63 14.86 15.80 -3.11
CA TYR A 63 14.54 16.51 -1.86
C TYR A 63 15.03 15.91 -0.54
N LEU A 64 15.24 14.59 -0.47
CA LEU A 64 15.68 13.93 0.74
C LEU A 64 17.19 13.63 0.68
N PRO A 65 17.96 14.00 1.71
CA PRO A 65 19.36 13.61 1.79
C PRO A 65 19.50 12.10 2.05
N LEU A 66 20.56 11.48 1.53
CA LEU A 66 20.95 10.12 1.91
C LEU A 66 21.42 10.08 3.37
N PRO A 67 20.97 9.10 4.18
CA PRO A 67 21.57 8.83 5.47
C PRO A 67 23.06 8.52 5.33
N LYS A 68 23.88 8.97 6.30
CA LYS A 68 25.33 8.78 6.25
C LYS A 68 25.69 7.29 6.14
N GLY A 69 26.53 6.95 5.16
CA GLY A 69 26.99 5.58 4.92
C GLY A 69 26.08 4.74 4.01
N TYR A 70 25.00 5.34 3.48
CA TYR A 70 24.09 4.70 2.53
C TYR A 70 24.23 5.30 1.13
N GLU A 71 23.66 4.60 0.16
CA GLU A 71 23.62 5.01 -1.25
C GLU A 71 22.30 4.62 -1.92
N TYR A 72 22.02 5.29 -3.03
CA TYR A 72 20.94 4.92 -3.93
C TYR A 72 21.41 3.79 -4.86
N LYS A 73 20.59 2.75 -4.98
CA LYS A 73 20.71 1.67 -5.97
C LYS A 73 19.41 1.56 -6.77
N TYR A 74 19.53 1.11 -8.02
CA TYR A 74 18.40 0.92 -8.93
C TYR A 74 17.54 2.18 -9.11
N GLU A 75 18.20 3.34 -9.21
CA GLU A 75 17.51 4.63 -9.40
C GLU A 75 16.64 4.62 -10.67
N LYS A 76 15.41 5.12 -10.54
CA LYS A 76 14.53 5.43 -11.67
C LYS A 76 14.07 6.87 -11.54
N LYS A 77 14.12 7.61 -12.64
CA LYS A 77 13.62 8.99 -12.76
C LYS A 77 12.70 9.05 -13.98
N LYS A 78 11.48 9.56 -13.78
CA LYS A 78 10.51 9.77 -14.86
C LYS A 78 9.95 11.19 -14.74
N GLU A 79 9.77 11.85 -15.88
CA GLU A 79 9.15 13.19 -15.90
C GLU A 79 7.66 13.13 -15.55
N PHE A 80 7.01 12.00 -15.85
CA PHE A 80 5.61 11.74 -15.59
C PHE A 80 5.39 10.28 -15.15
N GLU A 81 4.60 10.10 -14.09
CA GLU A 81 4.08 8.83 -13.59
C GLU A 81 2.68 9.06 -12.99
N LEU A 82 1.78 8.10 -13.16
CA LEU A 82 0.53 8.02 -12.41
C LEU A 82 0.71 7.02 -11.27
N LYS A 83 0.67 7.48 -10.03
CA LYS A 83 0.90 6.65 -8.84
C LYS A 83 -0.30 6.68 -7.89
N TYR A 84 -0.65 5.50 -7.36
CA TYR A 84 -1.66 5.40 -6.32
C TYR A 84 -1.06 5.65 -4.93
N PHE A 85 -1.76 6.46 -4.12
CA PHE A 85 -1.49 6.68 -2.70
C PHE A 85 -2.72 6.28 -1.89
N PHE A 86 -2.49 5.93 -0.62
CA PHE A 86 -3.50 5.45 0.30
C PHE A 86 -3.74 6.48 1.39
N TYR A 87 -4.97 6.54 1.85
CA TYR A 87 -5.40 7.33 2.97
C TYR A 87 -6.27 6.44 3.80
N ASN A 88 -5.95 6.27 5.08
CA ASN A 88 -6.54 5.19 5.88
C ASN A 88 -6.45 3.80 5.19
N ASP A 89 -7.05 2.79 5.77
CA ASP A 89 -6.95 1.40 5.28
C ASP A 89 -7.82 1.10 4.05
N SER A 90 -8.40 2.10 3.37
CA SER A 90 -9.35 1.83 2.27
C SER A 90 -9.44 2.87 1.16
N LEU A 91 -9.12 4.14 1.40
CA LEU A 91 -9.25 5.18 0.37
C LEU A 91 -7.98 5.26 -0.49
N VAL A 92 -8.15 5.13 -1.80
CA VAL A 92 -7.05 5.21 -2.77
C VAL A 92 -7.22 6.48 -3.60
N THR A 93 -6.16 7.27 -3.72
CA THR A 93 -6.08 8.35 -4.72
C THR A 93 -5.08 7.98 -5.79
N ALA A 94 -5.24 8.53 -6.98
CA ALA A 94 -4.19 8.59 -7.96
C ALA A 94 -3.60 10.00 -8.03
N LYS A 95 -2.29 10.09 -8.27
CA LYS A 95 -1.55 11.35 -8.40
C LYS A 95 -0.58 11.26 -9.55
N GLU A 96 -0.41 12.37 -10.24
CA GLU A 96 0.40 12.48 -11.44
C GLU A 96 1.53 13.46 -11.23
N GLY A 97 2.72 13.13 -11.73
CA GLY A 97 3.88 14.00 -11.54
C GLY A 97 5.22 13.38 -11.89
N SER A 98 6.28 14.14 -11.61
CA SER A 98 7.64 13.64 -11.77
C SER A 98 7.98 12.65 -10.66
N TYR A 99 8.57 11.53 -11.04
CA TYR A 99 8.75 10.37 -10.18
C TYR A 99 10.22 10.03 -9.99
N PHE A 100 10.57 9.73 -8.75
CA PHE A 100 11.84 9.15 -8.36
C PHE A 100 11.60 7.89 -7.58
N PHE A 101 12.41 6.88 -7.85
CA PHE A 101 12.49 5.66 -7.07
C PHE A 101 13.95 5.28 -6.85
N SER A 102 14.25 4.74 -5.69
CA SER A 102 15.50 4.07 -5.43
C SER A 102 15.35 3.06 -4.30
N THR A 103 16.17 2.02 -4.36
CA THR A 103 16.46 1.18 -3.20
C THR A 103 17.61 1.80 -2.40
N ILE A 104 17.48 1.85 -1.09
CA ILE A 104 18.48 2.42 -0.19
C ILE A 104 19.32 1.29 0.38
N TRP A 105 20.58 1.24 -0.01
CA TRP A 105 21.53 0.22 0.42
C TRP A 105 22.64 0.83 1.25
N LYS A 106 23.24 0.01 2.12
CA LYS A 106 24.51 0.35 2.74
C LYS A 106 25.58 0.30 1.65
N LYS A 107 26.53 1.24 1.67
CA LYS A 107 27.65 1.22 0.72
C LYS A 107 28.40 -0.12 0.81
N GLU A 108 28.84 -0.64 -0.34
CA GLU A 108 29.37 -2.01 -0.49
C GLU A 108 30.43 -2.41 0.54
N ASN A 109 31.28 -1.47 0.95
CA ASN A 109 32.30 -1.69 1.97
C ASN A 109 31.75 -2.00 3.38
N ASN A 110 30.44 -1.90 3.60
CA ASN A 110 29.77 -2.14 4.89
C ASN A 110 28.45 -2.91 4.73
N ALA A 111 28.22 -3.62 3.62
CA ALA A 111 26.89 -4.18 3.27
C ALA A 111 26.25 -5.03 4.39
N SER A 112 27.05 -5.75 5.19
CA SER A 112 26.59 -6.55 6.34
C SER A 112 25.96 -5.72 7.48
N ASP A 113 26.27 -4.43 7.55
CA ASP A 113 25.95 -3.55 8.67
C ASP A 113 24.78 -2.62 8.32
N TYR A 114 23.81 -3.15 7.57
CA TYR A 114 22.59 -2.41 7.22
C TYR A 114 21.71 -2.21 8.46
N GLU A 115 21.54 -0.97 8.88
CA GLU A 115 20.74 -0.60 10.05
C GLU A 115 19.39 -0.05 9.60
N LYS A 116 18.43 -0.93 9.33
CA LYS A 116 17.08 -0.58 8.84
C LYS A 116 16.40 0.50 9.68
N THR A 117 16.44 0.36 11.01
CA THR A 117 15.82 1.32 11.94
C THR A 117 16.46 2.71 11.82
N PHE A 118 17.78 2.80 11.63
CA PHE A 118 18.47 4.07 11.44
C PHE A 118 18.07 4.73 10.10
N VAL A 119 18.03 3.96 9.01
CA VAL A 119 17.62 4.47 7.69
C VAL A 119 16.18 4.97 7.73
N LEU A 120 15.28 4.16 8.30
CA LEU A 120 13.86 4.51 8.44
C LEU A 120 13.70 5.80 9.24
N LYS A 121 14.31 5.86 10.43
CA LYS A 121 14.25 7.04 11.31
C LYS A 121 14.79 8.29 10.60
N SER A 122 15.91 8.17 9.89
CA SER A 122 16.53 9.28 9.16
C SER A 122 15.60 9.86 8.09
N TYR A 123 14.90 9.02 7.32
CA TYR A 123 13.95 9.50 6.33
C TYR A 123 12.67 10.07 6.94
N VAL A 124 12.12 9.43 7.98
CA VAL A 124 10.94 9.97 8.68
C VAL A 124 11.26 11.34 9.27
N GLU A 125 12.41 11.52 9.90
CA GLU A 125 12.87 12.82 10.40
C GLU A 125 13.08 13.82 9.28
N ALA A 126 13.72 13.44 8.17
CA ALA A 126 13.91 14.33 7.03
C ALA A 126 12.58 14.82 6.45
N ILE A 127 11.62 13.91 6.23
CA ILE A 127 10.30 14.22 5.67
C ILE A 127 9.50 15.13 6.63
N THR A 128 9.44 14.78 7.92
CA THR A 128 8.71 15.56 8.92
C THR A 128 9.35 16.93 9.16
N ASN A 129 10.68 17.03 9.10
CA ASN A 129 11.40 18.31 9.17
C ASN A 129 11.07 19.24 8.00
N LEU A 130 10.72 18.72 6.82
CA LEU A 130 10.20 19.53 5.71
C LEU A 130 8.73 19.96 5.90
N GLY A 131 8.03 19.40 6.88
CA GLY A 131 6.61 19.58 7.12
C GLY A 131 5.73 18.48 6.50
N GLY A 132 6.32 17.35 6.11
CA GLY A 132 5.56 16.21 5.61
C GLY A 132 4.66 15.62 6.68
N PHE A 133 3.41 15.36 6.31
CA PHE A 133 2.37 14.79 7.16
C PHE A 133 2.16 13.31 6.82
N GLU A 134 2.15 12.42 7.82
CA GLU A 134 1.89 10.98 7.59
C GLU A 134 0.42 10.78 7.22
N ILE A 135 0.16 10.31 6.00
CA ILE A 135 -1.19 10.08 5.47
C ILE A 135 -1.59 8.60 5.54
N PHE A 136 -0.60 7.70 5.63
CA PHE A 136 -0.81 6.26 5.72
C PHE A 136 0.41 5.56 6.31
N SER A 137 0.15 4.54 7.14
CA SER A 137 1.17 3.63 7.66
C SER A 137 0.56 2.25 7.89
N GLY A 138 0.91 1.27 7.07
CA GLY A 138 0.34 -0.07 7.15
C GLY A 138 0.70 -0.95 5.96
N THR A 139 0.07 -2.13 5.88
CA THR A 139 0.16 -3.01 4.71
C THR A 139 -0.69 -2.47 3.56
N LEU A 140 -0.46 -2.94 2.33
CA LEU A 140 -1.22 -2.50 1.16
C LEU A 140 -2.74 -2.72 1.33
N PRO A 141 -3.59 -1.67 1.34
CA PRO A 141 -5.04 -1.81 1.45
C PRO A 141 -5.65 -2.66 0.33
N GLU A 142 -6.72 -3.42 0.61
CA GLU A 142 -7.32 -4.32 -0.40
C GLU A 142 -7.81 -3.60 -1.66
N ASN A 143 -8.34 -2.38 -1.54
CA ASN A 143 -8.69 -1.55 -2.70
C ASN A 143 -7.45 -1.16 -3.52
N GLY A 144 -6.38 -0.75 -2.84
CA GLY A 144 -5.09 -0.40 -3.46
C GLY A 144 -4.49 -1.60 -4.18
N LYS A 145 -4.47 -2.75 -3.51
CA LYS A 145 -4.06 -4.04 -4.06
C LYS A 145 -4.87 -4.40 -5.30
N THR A 146 -6.19 -4.36 -5.23
CA THR A 146 -7.05 -4.67 -6.38
C THR A 146 -6.73 -3.79 -7.59
N LEU A 147 -6.59 -2.47 -7.39
CA LEU A 147 -6.26 -1.53 -8.46
C LEU A 147 -4.86 -1.76 -9.04
N ILE A 148 -3.85 -1.89 -8.18
CA ILE A 148 -2.45 -2.06 -8.59
C ILE A 148 -2.26 -3.37 -9.36
N TYR A 149 -2.82 -4.48 -8.88
CA TYR A 149 -2.67 -5.78 -9.53
C TYR A 149 -3.47 -5.88 -10.83
N LYS A 150 -4.63 -5.22 -10.90
CA LYS A 150 -5.44 -5.16 -12.13
C LYS A 150 -4.77 -4.33 -13.21
N ASN A 151 -4.29 -3.14 -12.85
CA ASN A 151 -3.81 -2.16 -13.83
C ASN A 151 -2.32 -2.31 -14.16
N LYS A 152 -1.53 -2.96 -13.29
CA LYS A 152 -0.07 -3.12 -13.42
C LYS A 152 0.61 -1.81 -13.87
N PRO A 153 0.47 -0.73 -13.08
CA PRO A 153 1.02 0.57 -13.45
C PRO A 153 2.54 0.49 -13.63
N SER A 154 3.14 1.50 -14.25
CA SER A 154 4.56 1.40 -14.63
C SER A 154 5.53 1.40 -13.43
N TYR A 155 5.07 1.73 -12.23
CA TYR A 155 5.79 1.58 -10.96
C TYR A 155 5.50 0.24 -10.26
N PHE A 156 4.72 -0.67 -10.85
CA PHE A 156 4.32 -1.94 -10.22
C PHE A 156 5.53 -2.75 -9.75
N ASP A 157 6.59 -2.80 -10.56
CA ASP A 157 7.83 -3.53 -10.22
C ASP A 157 8.72 -2.81 -9.20
N ASP A 158 8.42 -1.55 -8.88
CA ASP A 158 9.11 -0.79 -7.83
C ASP A 158 8.61 -1.19 -6.43
N LEU A 159 7.35 -1.66 -6.38
CA LEU A 159 6.71 -2.14 -5.16
C LEU A 159 7.38 -3.40 -4.64
N SER A 160 7.28 -3.64 -3.34
CA SER A 160 7.52 -4.99 -2.85
C SER A 160 6.34 -5.88 -3.24
N GLN A 161 6.64 -6.96 -3.97
CA GLN A 161 5.67 -8.03 -4.22
C GLN A 161 5.45 -8.92 -2.98
N ASN A 162 6.16 -8.64 -1.88
CA ASN A 162 5.97 -9.30 -0.60
C ASN A 162 4.72 -8.74 0.09
N TYR A 163 3.73 -9.59 0.34
CA TYR A 163 2.49 -9.21 1.04
C TYR A 163 2.71 -8.72 2.48
N ALA A 164 3.88 -8.99 3.08
CA ALA A 164 4.27 -8.48 4.39
C ALA A 164 4.91 -7.08 4.36
N ALA A 165 5.00 -6.44 3.19
CA ALA A 165 5.57 -5.10 3.10
C ALA A 165 4.71 -4.07 3.84
N THR A 166 5.37 -3.26 4.67
CA THR A 166 4.79 -2.08 5.29
C THR A 166 5.11 -0.85 4.45
N TYR A 167 4.08 -0.05 4.19
CA TYR A 167 4.12 1.20 3.47
C TYR A 167 4.01 2.33 4.48
N LYS A 168 4.88 3.34 4.39
CA LYS A 168 4.70 4.62 5.07
C LYS A 168 4.63 5.72 4.02
N GLN A 169 3.50 6.42 3.96
CA GLN A 169 3.27 7.47 2.99
C GLN A 169 3.09 8.82 3.68
N TYR A 170 3.71 9.84 3.09
CA TYR A 170 3.66 11.21 3.59
C TYR A 170 3.29 12.17 2.47
N LEU A 171 2.55 13.21 2.82
CA LEU A 171 2.26 14.34 1.95
C LEU A 171 2.88 15.61 2.52
N LEU A 172 3.65 16.31 1.69
CA LEU A 172 4.09 17.66 1.94
C LEU A 172 3.43 18.61 0.94
N LYS A 173 2.62 19.54 1.44
CA LYS A 173 2.03 20.62 0.63
C LYS A 173 2.96 21.83 0.63
N THR A 174 3.20 22.40 -0.54
CA THR A 174 3.88 23.70 -0.71
C THR A 174 3.02 24.61 -1.57
N PRO A 175 3.32 25.93 -1.69
CA PRO A 175 2.50 26.84 -2.48
C PRO A 175 2.37 26.50 -3.97
N HIS A 176 3.30 25.72 -4.55
CA HIS A 176 3.35 25.47 -6.01
C HIS A 176 3.35 23.99 -6.39
N LYS A 177 3.54 23.10 -5.41
CA LYS A 177 3.64 21.67 -5.64
C LYS A 177 3.39 20.88 -4.37
N ASN A 178 2.99 19.63 -4.55
CA ASN A 178 2.90 18.65 -3.48
C ASN A 178 3.98 17.59 -3.70
N LEU A 179 4.59 17.16 -2.61
CA LEU A 179 5.50 16.02 -2.62
C LEU A 179 4.84 14.86 -1.88
N TRP A 180 4.79 13.73 -2.57
CA TRP A 180 4.28 12.48 -2.05
C TRP A 180 5.46 11.54 -1.83
N PHE A 181 5.74 11.21 -0.57
CA PHE A 181 6.82 10.30 -0.21
C PHE A 181 6.26 8.94 0.15
N GLU A 182 6.95 7.88 -0.23
CA GLU A 182 6.61 6.53 0.16
C GLU A 182 7.87 5.75 0.52
N LEU A 183 7.86 5.15 1.71
CA LEU A 183 8.87 4.21 2.18
C LEU A 183 8.28 2.80 2.18
N PHE A 184 8.91 1.88 1.46
CA PHE A 184 8.57 0.46 1.49
C PHE A 184 9.54 -0.28 2.38
N ILE A 185 8.99 -1.01 3.34
CA ILE A 185 9.73 -1.69 4.39
C ILE A 185 9.33 -3.16 4.35
N VAL A 186 10.30 -4.03 4.11
CA VAL A 186 10.10 -5.49 4.13
C VAL A 186 10.98 -6.05 5.24
N ASP A 187 10.41 -6.73 6.22
CA ASP A 187 11.12 -7.08 7.47
C ASP A 187 12.34 -7.97 7.25
N ASN A 188 12.29 -8.88 6.28
CA ASN A 188 13.37 -9.81 5.96
C ASN A 188 14.35 -9.31 4.89
N GLU A 189 14.20 -8.09 4.38
CA GLU A 189 15.13 -7.50 3.40
C GLU A 189 16.07 -6.48 4.07
N GLN A 190 17.34 -6.41 3.65
CA GLN A 190 18.32 -5.44 4.13
C GLN A 190 18.29 -4.14 3.30
N GLU A 191 17.08 -3.65 3.08
CA GLU A 191 16.86 -2.42 2.31
C GLU A 191 15.59 -1.72 2.77
N ILE A 192 15.49 -0.45 2.39
CA ILE A 192 14.25 0.31 2.34
C ILE A 192 14.17 0.82 0.91
N ARG A 193 13.00 0.73 0.29
CA ARG A 193 12.77 1.38 -1.00
C ARG A 193 12.10 2.73 -0.74
N LEU A 194 12.53 3.74 -1.48
CA LEU A 194 12.01 5.10 -1.41
C LEU A 194 11.42 5.43 -2.77
N SER A 195 10.18 5.94 -2.78
CA SER A 195 9.64 6.63 -3.94
C SER A 195 9.13 8.02 -3.59
N ILE A 196 9.24 8.93 -4.56
CA ILE A 196 8.84 10.33 -4.43
C ILE A 196 8.13 10.74 -5.70
N LEU A 197 6.92 11.29 -5.56
CA LEU A 197 6.18 11.92 -6.65
C LEU A 197 6.06 13.43 -6.38
N GLU A 198 6.52 14.24 -7.33
CA GLU A 198 6.27 15.68 -7.36
C GLU A 198 5.03 15.97 -8.23
N GLU A 199 3.92 16.29 -7.57
CA GLU A 199 2.69 16.77 -8.21
C GLU A 199 2.75 18.30 -8.30
N LYS A 200 2.68 18.86 -9.52
CA LYS A 200 2.55 20.31 -9.70
C LYS A 200 1.13 20.72 -9.33
N VAL A 201 0.99 21.77 -8.51
CA VAL A 201 -0.32 22.38 -8.26
C VAL A 201 -0.49 23.47 -9.30
N LEU A 202 -1.46 23.27 -10.21
CA LEU A 202 -1.86 24.32 -11.14
C LEU A 202 -2.60 25.39 -10.34
N ASN A 203 -2.08 26.62 -10.37
CA ASN A 203 -2.75 27.80 -9.83
C ASN A 203 -3.79 28.33 -10.83
#